data_AF-A0A495A1Y7-F1
#
_entry.id   AF-A0A495A1Y7-F1
#
_cell.length_a   1.000
_cell.length_b   1.000
_cell.length_c   1.000
_cell.angle_alpha   90.00
_cell.angle_beta   90.00
_cell.angle_gamma   90.00
#
_symmetry.space_group_name_H-M   'P 1'
#
loop_
_entity.id
_entity.type
_entity.pdbx_description
1 polymer ?
#
loop_
_entity_poly.entity_id
_entity_poly.type
_entity_poly.pdbx_seq_one_letter_code
_entity_poly.pdbx_strand_id
1 'polypeptide(L)'
;MSESTGYKYVLFDKKMYINIEQSIITLFFTLYSKTKSFGIFEGRTRFKLLNLLPIFVIRAIRVLKFTCNFYKVRKGHKERRNLQFVTTEHYGHFLLKLRQGELKVFDLKKRVVTTVFPSYISKIEVNERIDIVRRATRCKLTPRLIEWNVIERYIKEIYVNARRPSYKFTNLATFYSEVFPILEEILSTLRPKKTILSSYVKNKIVNLELLIENSKINQENAADMKAIKDFLAYIQESINTYYQEEKIYLVFSHGDLWEGNILLGRSQSYVIDWNTVGVRSFYFDFYYTMFMLASKRKHFNEVDINGIAKLTQVLDTSCSLFYDELKENYTYEYDIKTLSGQYDLYRYLFFLELVSLKFEGTNDNRVKQIGEVLTWIKRFKLFESYIEKIPQIKIS
;
A
#
# COMPACT_ATOMS: atom_id res chain seq x y z
N MET A 1 29.08 -10.42 -31.96
CA MET A 1 28.53 -10.15 -30.62
C MET A 1 28.05 -8.70 -30.62
N SER A 2 26.74 -8.45 -30.77
CA SER A 2 26.21 -7.09 -30.67
C SER A 2 26.31 -6.65 -29.21
N GLU A 3 27.08 -5.61 -28.93
CA GLU A 3 27.04 -4.95 -27.62
C GLU A 3 25.59 -4.60 -27.30
N SER A 4 25.10 -5.00 -26.12
CA SER A 4 23.73 -4.68 -25.74
C SER A 4 23.61 -3.16 -25.60
N THR A 5 22.76 -2.55 -26.43
CA THR A 5 22.53 -1.10 -26.57
C THR A 5 21.72 -0.49 -25.41
N GLY A 6 21.66 -1.18 -24.27
CA GLY A 6 20.84 -0.78 -23.12
C GLY A 6 21.50 0.26 -22.21
N TYR A 7 20.68 1.04 -21.52
CA TYR A 7 21.13 2.00 -20.52
C TYR A 7 21.64 1.27 -19.27
N LYS A 8 22.83 1.69 -18.80
CA LYS A 8 23.50 1.07 -17.64
C LYS A 8 23.25 1.86 -16.36
N TYR A 9 22.87 1.15 -15.30
CA TYR A 9 22.61 1.72 -13.98
C TYR A 9 23.52 1.07 -12.95
N VAL A 10 24.18 1.89 -12.13
CA VAL A 10 25.08 1.42 -11.06
C VAL A 10 24.38 1.41 -9.72
N LEU A 11 24.56 0.36 -8.93
CA LEU A 11 24.02 0.28 -7.57
C LEU A 11 24.59 1.43 -6.73
N PHE A 12 23.69 2.21 -6.13
CA PHE A 12 24.05 3.37 -5.31
C PHE A 12 23.71 3.17 -3.83
N ASP A 13 22.51 2.67 -3.57
CA ASP A 13 22.01 2.29 -2.25
C ASP A 13 21.22 0.99 -2.42
N LYS A 14 21.07 0.16 -1.38
CA LYS A 14 20.60 -1.24 -1.38
C LYS A 14 19.72 -1.72 -2.56
N LYS A 15 18.75 -0.91 -3.00
CA LYS A 15 17.84 -1.21 -4.12
C LYS A 15 17.73 -0.11 -5.18
N MET A 16 18.46 0.99 -5.02
CA MET A 16 18.45 2.15 -5.91
C MET A 16 19.69 2.14 -6.79
N TYR A 17 19.48 2.23 -8.10
CA TYR A 17 20.53 2.32 -9.08
C TYR A 17 20.41 3.63 -9.86
N ILE A 18 21.54 4.25 -10.19
CA ILE A 18 21.57 5.53 -10.91
C ILE A 18 22.15 5.31 -12.30
N ASN A 19 21.55 5.93 -13.31
CA ASN A 19 22.04 5.86 -14.68
C ASN A 19 23.43 6.53 -14.77
N ILE A 20 24.42 5.78 -15.26
CA ILE A 20 25.83 6.24 -15.32
C ILE A 20 26.05 7.40 -16.30
N GLU A 21 25.14 7.60 -17.25
CA GLU A 21 25.20 8.65 -18.25
C GLU A 21 24.74 10.01 -17.70
N GLN A 22 24.10 10.05 -16.52
CA GLN A 22 23.63 11.30 -15.93
C GLN A 22 24.78 12.22 -15.56
N SER A 23 24.75 13.47 -16.02
CA SER A 23 25.64 14.49 -15.50
C SER A 23 25.26 14.84 -14.06
N ILE A 24 26.26 15.08 -13.20
CA ILE A 24 26.03 15.33 -11.77
C ILE A 24 25.13 16.56 -11.56
N ILE A 25 25.35 17.61 -12.36
CA ILE A 25 24.59 18.86 -12.32
C ILE A 25 23.14 18.60 -12.73
N THR A 26 22.91 17.89 -13.84
CA THR A 26 21.54 17.55 -14.28
C THR A 26 20.84 16.68 -13.26
N LEU A 27 21.53 15.70 -12.69
CA LEU A 27 20.98 14.82 -11.67
C LEU A 27 20.58 15.63 -10.42
N PHE A 28 21.41 16.57 -9.98
CA PHE A 28 21.11 17.43 -8.84
C PHE A 28 19.83 18.21 -9.06
N PHE A 29 19.72 18.98 -10.15
CA PHE A 29 18.54 19.79 -10.41
C PHE A 29 17.28 18.95 -10.63
N THR A 30 17.42 17.80 -11.30
CA THR A 30 16.30 16.91 -11.57
C THR A 30 15.79 16.28 -10.28
N LEU A 31 16.67 15.74 -9.43
CA LEU A 31 16.28 15.19 -8.13
C LEU A 31 15.70 16.29 -7.23
N TYR A 32 16.34 17.46 -7.16
CA TYR A 32 15.85 18.55 -6.32
C TYR A 32 14.42 18.97 -6.68
N SER A 33 14.10 19.12 -7.96
CA SER A 33 12.79 19.60 -8.40
C SER A 33 11.73 18.51 -8.57
N LYS A 34 12.14 17.25 -8.87
CA LYS A 34 11.24 16.20 -9.37
C LYS A 34 11.18 14.92 -8.53
N THR A 35 11.52 14.96 -7.24
CA THR A 35 11.41 13.78 -6.35
C THR A 35 10.69 14.10 -5.04
N LYS A 36 9.60 14.86 -5.08
CA LYS A 36 8.78 15.17 -3.88
C LYS A 36 8.15 13.93 -3.27
N SER A 37 7.90 12.90 -4.09
CA SER A 37 7.35 11.62 -3.63
C SER A 37 8.36 10.72 -2.91
N PHE A 38 9.64 11.12 -2.87
CA PHE A 38 10.72 10.34 -2.26
C PHE A 38 11.08 10.89 -0.88
N GLY A 39 10.58 10.20 0.16
CA GLY A 39 10.81 10.59 1.56
C GLY A 39 12.29 10.67 1.97
N ILE A 40 13.21 10.02 1.25
CA ILE A 40 14.66 10.09 1.51
C ILE A 40 15.21 11.53 1.45
N PHE A 41 14.56 12.43 0.69
CA PHE A 41 14.98 13.81 0.56
C PHE A 41 14.28 14.76 1.54
N GLU A 42 13.20 14.33 2.20
CA GLU A 42 12.33 15.21 3.02
C GLU A 42 12.10 14.71 4.46
N GLY A 43 12.47 13.47 4.79
CA GLY A 43 12.26 12.89 6.13
C GLY A 43 12.97 13.67 7.26
N ARG A 44 12.62 13.46 8.52
CA ARG A 44 13.35 14.08 9.64
C ARG A 44 14.70 13.37 9.87
N THR A 45 15.75 14.11 10.21
CA THR A 45 17.03 13.53 10.64
C THR A 45 17.03 13.25 12.15
N ARG A 46 18.02 12.47 12.61
CA ARG A 46 18.32 12.33 14.05
C ARG A 46 18.86 13.63 14.67
N PHE A 47 19.39 14.55 13.86
CA PHE A 47 19.96 15.81 14.31
C PHE A 47 18.86 16.87 14.44
N LYS A 48 18.49 17.21 15.69
CA LYS A 48 17.39 18.17 15.98
C LYS A 48 17.60 19.53 15.28
N LEU A 49 18.83 20.04 15.24
CA LEU A 49 19.17 21.32 14.60
C LEU A 49 18.87 21.33 13.09
N LEU A 50 19.22 20.26 12.37
CA LEU A 50 18.92 20.17 10.93
C LEU A 50 17.42 20.13 10.66
N ASN A 51 16.61 19.66 11.61
CA ASN A 51 15.16 19.64 11.48
C ASN A 51 14.50 21.02 11.71
N LEU A 52 15.26 22.03 12.16
CA LEU A 52 14.79 23.42 12.27
C LEU A 52 14.89 24.19 10.94
N LEU A 53 15.69 23.69 10.00
CA LEU A 53 15.87 24.34 8.71
C LEU A 53 14.59 24.22 7.85
N PRO A 54 14.32 25.20 6.97
CA PRO A 54 13.25 25.08 6.00
C PRO A 54 13.41 23.84 5.13
N ILE A 55 12.28 23.19 4.78
CA ILE A 55 12.30 21.89 4.09
C ILE A 55 13.03 21.93 2.75
N PHE A 56 12.98 23.05 2.03
CA PHE A 56 13.68 23.23 0.77
C PHE A 56 15.22 23.23 0.94
N VAL A 57 15.73 23.77 2.05
CA VAL A 57 17.17 23.75 2.38
C VAL A 57 17.62 22.33 2.71
N ILE A 58 16.87 21.63 3.58
CA ILE A 58 17.16 20.23 3.94
C ILE A 58 17.21 19.37 2.68
N ARG A 59 16.25 19.57 1.77
CA ARG A 59 16.17 18.88 0.49
C ARG A 59 17.40 19.16 -0.38
N ALA A 60 17.79 20.43 -0.53
CA ALA A 60 18.98 20.81 -1.30
C ALA A 60 20.25 20.14 -0.76
N ILE A 61 20.48 20.20 0.56
CA ILE A 61 21.63 19.56 1.22
C ILE A 61 21.66 18.05 0.95
N ARG A 62 20.50 17.38 1.03
CA ARG A 62 20.42 15.93 0.82
C ARG A 62 20.62 15.52 -0.62
N VAL A 63 20.05 16.26 -1.56
CA VAL A 63 20.26 16.00 -2.98
C VAL A 63 21.72 16.28 -3.35
N LEU A 64 22.35 17.29 -2.76
CA LEU A 64 23.79 17.54 -2.93
C LEU A 64 24.60 16.37 -2.39
N LYS A 65 24.36 15.95 -1.15
CA LYS A 65 25.04 14.78 -0.56
C LYS A 65 24.86 13.52 -1.41
N PHE A 66 23.64 13.28 -1.89
CA PHE A 66 23.30 12.15 -2.76
C PHE A 66 24.10 12.20 -4.06
N THR A 67 24.12 13.34 -4.74
CA THR A 67 24.83 13.51 -6.02
C THR A 67 26.35 13.49 -5.87
N CYS A 68 26.91 14.06 -4.80
CA CYS A 68 28.32 13.92 -4.46
C CYS A 68 28.71 12.46 -4.18
N ASN A 69 27.88 11.71 -3.45
CA ASN A 69 28.12 10.29 -3.23
C ASN A 69 28.06 9.52 -4.55
N PHE A 70 27.11 9.83 -5.43
CA PHE A 70 27.03 9.19 -6.74
C PHE A 70 28.27 9.49 -7.59
N TYR A 71 28.77 10.73 -7.56
CA TYR A 71 30.03 11.08 -8.21
C TYR A 71 31.19 10.22 -7.71
N LYS A 72 31.30 9.97 -6.40
CA LYS A 72 32.32 9.07 -5.83
C LYS A 72 32.17 7.64 -6.34
N VAL A 73 30.94 7.10 -6.36
CA VAL A 73 30.65 5.76 -6.91
C VAL A 73 31.03 5.67 -8.39
N ARG A 74 30.67 6.70 -9.19
CA ARG A 74 30.98 6.78 -10.62
C ARG A 74 32.47 6.95 -10.89
N LYS A 75 33.22 7.68 -10.05
CA LYS A 75 34.69 7.78 -10.17
C LYS A 75 35.34 6.44 -9.80
N GLY A 76 34.93 5.86 -8.67
CA GLY A 76 35.40 4.54 -8.23
C GLY A 76 35.09 3.42 -9.22
N HIS A 77 34.04 3.55 -10.06
CA HIS A 77 33.78 2.66 -11.19
C HIS A 77 34.92 2.62 -12.21
N LYS A 78 35.53 3.77 -12.52
CA LYS A 78 36.66 3.81 -13.44
C LYS A 78 37.87 3.04 -12.89
N GLU A 79 37.92 2.85 -11.56
CA GLU A 79 39.07 2.33 -10.83
C GLU A 79 38.84 0.90 -10.26
N ARG A 80 37.59 0.42 -10.11
CA ARG A 80 37.24 -0.87 -9.45
C ARG A 80 36.36 -1.77 -10.32
N ARG A 81 36.71 -3.07 -10.40
CA ARG A 81 36.04 -4.09 -11.24
C ARG A 81 34.73 -4.68 -10.69
N ASN A 82 34.35 -4.43 -9.43
CA ASN A 82 33.28 -5.19 -8.75
C ASN A 82 31.99 -4.40 -8.43
N LEU A 83 31.61 -3.41 -9.25
CA LEU A 83 30.33 -2.72 -9.05
C LEU A 83 29.17 -3.53 -9.62
N GLN A 84 28.04 -3.53 -8.91
CA GLN A 84 26.82 -4.17 -9.39
C GLN A 84 26.08 -3.26 -10.36
N PHE A 85 25.79 -3.78 -11.55
CA PHE A 85 25.06 -3.09 -12.60
C PHE A 85 23.74 -3.76 -12.91
N VAL A 86 22.82 -2.94 -13.42
CA VAL A 86 21.62 -3.39 -14.11
C VAL A 86 21.56 -2.67 -15.45
N THR A 87 21.25 -3.40 -16.51
CA THR A 87 21.03 -2.86 -17.86
C THR A 87 19.56 -2.99 -18.20
N THR A 88 18.99 -1.96 -18.83
CA THR A 88 17.60 -1.98 -19.33
C THR A 88 17.50 -1.14 -20.59
N GLU A 89 16.56 -1.48 -21.47
CA GLU A 89 16.28 -0.74 -22.70
C GLU A 89 15.57 0.60 -22.44
N HIS A 90 15.07 0.81 -21.21
CA HIS A 90 14.37 2.03 -20.84
C HIS A 90 15.31 3.06 -20.20
N TYR A 91 15.31 4.26 -20.77
CA TYR A 91 15.99 5.41 -20.19
C TYR A 91 15.27 5.92 -18.93
N GLY A 92 16.07 6.33 -17.95
CA GLY A 92 15.64 6.94 -16.71
C GLY A 92 16.83 7.58 -15.99
N HIS A 93 16.53 8.44 -15.01
CA HIS A 93 17.55 9.09 -14.19
C HIS A 93 18.07 8.13 -13.12
N PHE A 94 17.18 7.31 -12.57
CA PHE A 94 17.48 6.22 -11.64
C PHE A 94 16.41 5.13 -11.79
N LEU A 95 16.69 3.96 -11.23
CA LEU A 95 15.72 2.88 -11.10
C LEU A 95 15.72 2.28 -9.69
N LEU A 96 14.60 1.66 -9.32
CA LEU A 96 14.43 0.89 -8.10
C LEU A 96 14.23 -0.58 -8.43
N LYS A 97 15.00 -1.47 -7.80
CA LYS A 97 14.77 -2.92 -7.85
C LYS A 97 13.74 -3.32 -6.78
N LEU A 98 12.62 -3.89 -7.21
CA LEU A 98 11.55 -4.34 -6.34
C LEU A 98 11.84 -5.75 -5.78
N ARG A 99 10.93 -6.27 -4.95
CA ARG A 99 11.15 -7.52 -4.21
C ARG A 99 11.15 -8.75 -5.13
N GLN A 100 10.30 -8.77 -6.16
CA GLN A 100 10.22 -9.88 -7.11
C GLN A 100 11.06 -9.59 -8.35
N GLY A 101 12.12 -8.78 -8.20
CA GLY A 101 13.11 -8.49 -9.23
C GLY A 101 12.69 -7.50 -10.31
N GLU A 102 11.46 -6.98 -10.27
CA GLU A 102 11.01 -5.94 -11.19
C GLU A 102 11.83 -4.66 -11.03
N LEU A 103 11.98 -3.92 -12.12
CA LEU A 103 12.70 -2.66 -12.14
C LEU A 103 11.71 -1.53 -12.39
N LYS A 104 11.60 -0.58 -11.46
CA LYS A 104 10.90 0.69 -11.69
C LYS A 104 11.90 1.74 -12.15
N VAL A 105 11.88 2.09 -13.43
CA VAL A 105 12.75 3.07 -14.09
C VAL A 105 12.08 4.44 -14.12
N PHE A 106 12.73 5.47 -13.59
CA PHE A 106 12.15 6.80 -13.44
C PHE A 106 12.74 7.81 -14.44
N ASP A 107 12.01 8.12 -15.51
CA ASP A 107 12.29 9.26 -16.37
C ASP A 107 11.59 10.52 -15.84
N LEU A 108 12.25 11.17 -14.89
CA LEU A 108 11.78 12.42 -14.30
C LEU A 108 11.67 13.56 -15.32
N LYS A 109 12.43 13.55 -16.42
CA LYS A 109 12.33 14.59 -17.45
C LYS A 109 11.02 14.47 -18.19
N LYS A 110 10.72 13.26 -18.69
CA LYS A 110 9.46 12.96 -19.39
C LYS A 110 8.27 12.77 -18.45
N ARG A 111 8.48 12.75 -17.13
CA ARG A 111 7.48 12.44 -16.09
C ARG A 111 6.84 11.08 -16.33
N VAL A 112 7.69 10.07 -16.52
CA VAL A 112 7.27 8.68 -16.76
C VAL A 112 7.96 7.76 -15.76
N VAL A 113 7.23 6.73 -15.32
CA VAL A 113 7.80 5.56 -14.64
C VAL A 113 7.50 4.32 -15.48
N THR A 114 8.52 3.52 -15.75
CA THR A 114 8.39 2.24 -16.44
C THR A 114 8.68 1.11 -15.46
N THR A 115 7.72 0.22 -15.23
CA THR A 115 7.92 -1.04 -14.50
C THR A 115 8.28 -2.12 -15.50
N VAL A 116 9.48 -2.70 -15.39
CA VAL A 116 10.00 -3.76 -16.25
C VAL A 116 10.01 -5.07 -15.47
N PHE A 117 9.41 -6.12 -16.03
CA PHE A 117 9.33 -7.44 -15.40
C PHE A 117 10.51 -8.32 -15.83
N PRO A 118 11.14 -9.05 -14.90
CA PRO A 118 12.24 -9.96 -15.22
C PRO A 118 11.76 -11.15 -16.06
N SER A 119 12.69 -11.79 -16.77
CA SER A 119 12.40 -12.90 -17.71
C SER A 119 11.77 -14.13 -17.05
N TYR A 120 12.03 -14.36 -15.77
CA TYR A 120 11.49 -15.51 -15.03
C TYR A 120 10.01 -15.38 -14.64
N ILE A 121 9.46 -14.15 -14.58
CA ILE A 121 8.02 -13.98 -14.38
C ILE A 121 7.32 -14.45 -15.66
N SER A 122 6.26 -15.24 -15.56
CA SER A 122 5.59 -15.75 -16.76
C SER A 122 4.87 -14.62 -17.53
N LYS A 123 4.70 -14.76 -18.85
CA LYS A 123 3.90 -13.78 -19.62
C LYS A 123 2.44 -13.70 -19.15
N ILE A 124 1.91 -14.81 -18.63
CA ILE A 124 0.56 -14.86 -18.04
C ILE A 124 0.52 -13.97 -16.80
N GLU A 125 1.47 -14.13 -15.88
CA GLU A 125 1.57 -13.28 -14.68
C GLU A 125 1.78 -11.81 -15.06
N VAL A 126 2.64 -11.49 -16.05
CA VAL A 126 2.79 -10.12 -16.56
C VAL A 126 1.46 -9.56 -17.06
N ASN A 127 0.68 -10.36 -17.80
CA ASN A 127 -0.64 -9.95 -18.28
C ASN A 127 -1.61 -9.71 -17.11
N GLU A 128 -1.61 -10.55 -16.09
CA GLU A 128 -2.42 -10.35 -14.87
C GLU A 128 -2.06 -9.04 -14.15
N ARG A 129 -0.76 -8.71 -14.04
CA ARG A 129 -0.31 -7.42 -13.47
C ARG A 129 -0.78 -6.24 -14.31
N ILE A 130 -0.73 -6.36 -15.65
CA ILE A 130 -1.25 -5.34 -16.57
C ILE A 130 -2.75 -5.16 -16.37
N ASP A 131 -3.52 -6.25 -16.28
CA ASP A 131 -4.96 -6.19 -16.10
C ASP A 131 -5.35 -5.58 -14.75
N ILE A 132 -4.57 -5.82 -13.69
CA ILE A 132 -4.70 -5.12 -12.41
C ILE A 132 -4.57 -3.60 -12.59
N VAL A 133 -3.49 -3.13 -13.24
CA VAL A 133 -3.27 -1.69 -13.48
C VAL A 133 -4.38 -1.10 -14.35
N ARG A 134 -4.82 -1.83 -15.40
CA ARG A 134 -5.94 -1.41 -16.25
C ARG A 134 -7.23 -1.26 -15.46
N ARG A 135 -7.56 -2.19 -14.56
CA ARG A 135 -8.73 -2.05 -13.68
C ARG A 135 -8.59 -0.84 -12.76
N ALA A 136 -7.39 -0.58 -12.24
CA ALA A 136 -7.13 0.59 -11.41
C ALA A 136 -7.39 1.92 -12.13
N THR A 137 -7.16 2.02 -13.45
CA THR A 137 -7.41 3.26 -14.22
C THR A 137 -8.87 3.71 -14.25
N ARG A 138 -9.81 2.88 -13.78
CA ARG A 138 -11.22 3.30 -13.58
C ARG A 138 -11.36 4.35 -12.49
N CYS A 139 -10.46 4.35 -11.49
CA CYS A 139 -10.41 5.35 -10.44
C CYS A 139 -9.60 6.56 -10.92
N LYS A 140 -10.14 7.77 -10.78
CA LYS A 140 -9.46 9.01 -11.22
C LYS A 140 -8.19 9.33 -10.45
N LEU A 141 -8.03 8.75 -9.25
CA LEU A 141 -6.84 8.91 -8.41
C LEU A 141 -5.64 8.10 -8.93
N THR A 142 -5.85 7.16 -9.84
CA THR A 142 -4.78 6.31 -10.39
C THR A 142 -3.91 7.12 -11.36
N PRO A 143 -2.57 7.04 -11.28
CA PRO A 143 -1.71 7.60 -12.30
C PRO A 143 -2.09 7.09 -13.69
N ARG A 144 -2.11 7.99 -14.67
CA ARG A 144 -2.50 7.61 -16.03
C ARG A 144 -1.54 6.56 -16.59
N LEU A 145 -2.10 5.43 -17.01
CA LEU A 145 -1.42 4.42 -17.80
C LEU A 145 -1.13 4.98 -19.20
N ILE A 146 0.12 4.94 -19.63
CA ILE A 146 0.57 5.48 -20.91
C ILE A 146 0.62 4.35 -21.94
N GLU A 147 1.26 3.25 -21.59
CA GLU A 147 1.57 2.15 -22.50
C GLU A 147 1.89 0.89 -21.68
N TRP A 148 1.70 -0.29 -22.26
CA TRP A 148 2.13 -1.56 -21.70
C TRP A 148 2.43 -2.55 -22.83
N ASN A 149 3.29 -3.53 -22.55
CA ASN A 149 3.60 -4.59 -23.50
C ASN A 149 3.89 -5.90 -22.76
N VAL A 150 3.12 -6.95 -23.05
CA VAL A 150 3.29 -8.28 -22.44
C VAL A 150 4.53 -8.99 -22.99
N ILE A 151 4.86 -8.79 -24.27
CA ILE A 151 6.00 -9.44 -24.94
C ILE A 151 7.30 -8.79 -24.50
N GLU A 152 7.36 -7.45 -24.51
CA GLU A 152 8.51 -6.66 -24.03
C GLU A 152 8.52 -6.51 -22.49
N ARG A 153 7.48 -7.02 -21.81
CA ARG A 153 7.39 -7.16 -20.35
C ARG A 153 7.53 -5.83 -19.60
N TYR A 154 6.72 -4.83 -19.94
CA TYR A 154 6.66 -3.59 -19.16
C TYR A 154 5.28 -2.96 -19.06
N ILE A 155 5.16 -2.07 -18.07
CA ILE A 155 4.07 -1.10 -17.86
C ILE A 155 4.68 0.29 -17.77
N LYS A 156 4.10 1.29 -18.43
CA LYS A 156 4.54 2.67 -18.44
C LYS A 156 3.42 3.58 -17.95
N GLU A 157 3.67 4.35 -16.90
CA GLU A 157 2.69 5.23 -16.25
C GLU A 157 3.24 6.65 -16.11
N ILE A 158 2.35 7.63 -15.90
CA ILE A 158 2.78 8.96 -15.50
C ILE A 158 3.48 8.90 -14.14
N TYR A 159 4.67 9.48 -14.07
CA TYR A 159 5.32 9.76 -12.79
C TYR A 159 4.66 10.97 -12.10
N VAL A 160 4.16 10.74 -10.89
CA VAL A 160 3.54 11.77 -10.07
C VAL A 160 4.58 12.38 -9.10
N ASN A 161 4.89 13.67 -9.32
CA ASN A 161 5.78 14.47 -8.46
C ASN A 161 5.00 15.22 -7.36
N ALA A 162 4.29 14.48 -6.51
CA ALA A 162 3.52 15.00 -5.39
C ALA A 162 4.09 14.53 -4.05
N ARG A 163 3.71 15.20 -2.96
CA ARG A 163 4.25 14.92 -1.62
C ARG A 163 3.49 13.75 -1.00
N ARG A 164 4.18 12.90 -0.23
CA ARG A 164 3.52 11.93 0.66
C ARG A 164 3.03 12.60 1.94
N PRO A 165 1.77 12.40 2.34
CA PRO A 165 1.31 12.90 3.62
C PRO A 165 1.97 12.15 4.78
N SER A 166 1.80 12.69 5.99
CA SER A 166 2.26 12.04 7.21
C SER A 166 1.33 12.42 8.36
N TYR A 167 0.43 11.51 8.71
CA TYR A 167 -0.64 11.74 9.67
C TYR A 167 -0.29 11.26 11.07
N LYS A 168 -0.92 11.84 12.08
CA LYS A 168 -0.84 11.41 13.48
C LYS A 168 -2.19 11.63 14.12
N PHE A 169 -2.52 10.87 15.16
CA PHE A 169 -3.72 11.13 15.97
C PHE A 169 -3.81 12.55 16.55
N THR A 170 -2.69 13.27 16.69
CA THR A 170 -2.70 14.68 17.13
C THR A 170 -3.17 15.65 16.04
N ASN A 171 -3.37 15.19 14.80
CA ASN A 171 -3.82 15.99 13.68
C ASN A 171 -4.86 15.22 12.84
N LEU A 172 -5.94 14.78 13.50
CA LEU A 172 -7.02 14.04 12.86
C LEU A 172 -7.82 14.92 11.90
N ALA A 173 -8.00 16.21 12.18
CA ALA A 173 -8.69 17.13 11.29
C ALA A 173 -8.06 17.15 9.88
N THR A 174 -6.74 17.32 9.78
CA THR A 174 -6.04 17.24 8.48
C THR A 174 -6.14 15.84 7.86
N PHE A 175 -6.08 14.78 8.66
CA PHE A 175 -6.25 13.42 8.16
C PHE A 175 -7.63 13.25 7.50
N TYR A 176 -8.72 13.64 8.17
CA TYR A 176 -10.06 13.54 7.63
C TYR A 176 -10.21 14.37 6.35
N SER A 177 -9.81 15.65 6.38
CA SER A 177 -9.95 16.55 5.22
C SER A 177 -9.16 16.11 3.99
N GLU A 178 -8.05 15.38 4.17
CA GLU A 178 -7.22 14.90 3.05
C GLU A 178 -7.57 13.47 2.61
N VAL A 179 -8.05 12.61 3.52
CA VAL A 179 -8.26 11.18 3.26
C VAL A 179 -9.71 10.83 2.95
N PHE A 180 -10.70 11.48 3.55
CA PHE A 180 -12.10 11.14 3.28
C PHE A 180 -12.50 11.40 1.82
N PRO A 181 -12.12 12.53 1.18
CA PRO A 181 -12.38 12.72 -0.24
C PRO A 181 -11.68 11.67 -1.14
N ILE A 182 -10.53 11.16 -0.70
CA ILE A 182 -9.83 10.07 -1.40
C ILE A 182 -10.62 8.76 -1.29
N LEU A 183 -11.08 8.41 -0.09
CA LEU A 183 -11.91 7.24 0.13
C LEU A 183 -13.20 7.32 -0.69
N GLU A 184 -13.86 8.49 -0.67
CA GLU A 184 -15.08 8.74 -1.43
C GLU A 184 -14.88 8.52 -2.95
N GLU A 185 -13.84 9.08 -3.55
CA GLU A 185 -13.57 8.90 -4.99
C GLU A 185 -13.27 7.42 -5.33
N ILE A 186 -12.61 6.69 -4.43
CA ILE A 186 -12.40 5.24 -4.58
C ILE A 186 -13.75 4.51 -4.55
N LEU A 187 -14.58 4.78 -3.54
CA LEU A 187 -15.91 4.19 -3.40
C LEU A 187 -16.81 4.47 -4.61
N SER A 188 -16.74 5.69 -5.15
CA SER A 188 -17.52 6.17 -6.30
C SER A 188 -17.06 5.60 -7.64
N THR A 189 -15.90 4.94 -7.70
CA THR A 189 -15.30 4.46 -8.95
C THR A 189 -16.18 3.45 -9.69
N LEU A 190 -16.93 2.61 -8.97
CA LEU A 190 -17.88 1.68 -9.53
C LEU A 190 -19.23 1.79 -8.82
N ARG A 191 -20.31 1.51 -9.55
CA ARG A 191 -21.63 1.39 -8.93
C ARG A 191 -21.59 0.28 -7.86
N PRO A 192 -22.02 0.58 -6.63
CA PRO A 192 -22.02 -0.40 -5.54
C PRO A 192 -22.91 -1.60 -5.85
N LYS A 193 -22.45 -2.79 -5.49
CA LYS A 193 -23.20 -4.04 -5.64
C LYS A 193 -23.74 -4.50 -4.29
N LYS A 194 -25.06 -4.66 -4.17
CA LYS A 194 -25.69 -5.30 -3.02
C LYS A 194 -25.51 -6.82 -3.10
N THR A 195 -25.16 -7.46 -1.99
CA THR A 195 -25.11 -8.92 -1.87
C THR A 195 -25.67 -9.37 -0.52
N ILE A 196 -26.18 -10.59 -0.46
CA ILE A 196 -26.61 -11.22 0.80
C ILE A 196 -25.38 -11.54 1.65
N LEU A 197 -25.41 -11.16 2.92
CA LEU A 197 -24.32 -11.32 3.89
C LEU A 197 -23.87 -12.78 4.01
N SER A 198 -24.81 -13.69 4.28
CA SER A 198 -24.51 -15.12 4.48
C SER A 198 -23.80 -15.74 3.27
N SER A 199 -24.26 -15.45 2.06
CA SER A 199 -23.64 -15.91 0.80
C SER A 199 -22.23 -15.35 0.63
N TYR A 200 -22.03 -14.06 0.94
CA TYR A 200 -20.73 -13.41 0.84
C TYR A 200 -19.71 -14.04 1.78
N VAL A 201 -20.07 -14.19 3.06
CA VAL A 201 -19.21 -14.75 4.11
C VAL A 201 -18.87 -16.19 3.80
N LYS A 202 -19.85 -17.03 3.43
CA LYS A 202 -19.63 -18.43 3.05
C LYS A 202 -18.61 -18.55 1.92
N ASN A 203 -18.79 -17.77 0.85
CA ASN A 203 -17.86 -17.80 -0.29
C ASN A 203 -16.44 -17.36 0.12
N LYS A 204 -16.30 -16.36 0.98
CA LYS A 204 -14.99 -15.90 1.48
C LYS A 204 -14.30 -16.94 2.35
N ILE A 205 -15.03 -17.57 3.27
CA ILE A 205 -14.49 -18.65 4.12
C ILE A 205 -14.03 -19.84 3.29
N VAL A 206 -14.86 -20.34 2.37
CA VAL A 206 -14.50 -21.47 1.50
C VAL A 206 -13.23 -21.18 0.68
N ASN A 207 -13.16 -19.99 0.07
CA ASN A 207 -11.96 -19.61 -0.69
C ASN A 207 -10.71 -19.53 0.20
N LEU A 208 -10.86 -19.02 1.41
CA LEU A 208 -9.76 -18.89 2.36
C LEU A 208 -9.30 -20.25 2.88
N GLU A 209 -10.22 -21.17 3.16
CA GLU A 209 -9.89 -22.56 3.51
C GLU A 209 -9.09 -23.23 2.40
N LEU A 210 -9.50 -23.09 1.14
CA LEU A 210 -8.75 -23.60 -0.02
C LEU A 210 -7.36 -22.98 -0.12
N LEU A 211 -7.22 -21.67 0.10
CA LEU A 211 -5.90 -21.01 0.11
C LEU A 211 -5.01 -21.54 1.23
N ILE A 212 -5.59 -21.75 2.42
CA ILE A 212 -4.90 -22.31 3.58
C ILE A 212 -4.48 -23.76 3.32
N GLU A 213 -5.33 -24.60 2.75
CA GLU A 213 -5.00 -26.00 2.45
C GLU A 213 -3.89 -26.10 1.38
N ASN A 214 -3.97 -25.29 0.33
CA ASN A 214 -2.96 -25.23 -0.72
C ASN A 214 -1.61 -24.64 -0.26
N SER A 215 -1.57 -24.07 0.94
CA SER A 215 -0.36 -23.42 1.46
C SER A 215 0.73 -24.39 1.95
N LYS A 216 0.59 -25.72 1.76
CA LYS A 216 1.62 -26.78 1.99
C LYS A 216 2.55 -26.45 3.16
N ILE A 217 1.95 -26.28 4.34
CA ILE A 217 2.65 -25.76 5.50
C ILE A 217 3.34 -26.92 6.24
N ASN A 218 4.65 -26.79 6.48
CA ASN A 218 5.41 -27.74 7.28
C ASN A 218 4.87 -27.81 8.73
N GLN A 219 5.12 -28.91 9.44
CA GLN A 219 4.71 -29.11 10.83
C GLN A 219 5.10 -27.95 11.77
N GLU A 220 6.21 -27.25 11.48
CA GLU A 220 6.72 -26.12 12.27
C GLU A 220 5.74 -24.93 12.41
N ASN A 221 4.79 -24.78 11.49
CA ASN A 221 3.81 -23.68 11.50
C ASN A 221 2.40 -24.16 11.91
N ALA A 222 2.25 -25.37 12.44
CA ALA A 222 0.94 -25.94 12.78
C ALA A 222 0.20 -25.10 13.85
N ALA A 223 0.93 -24.59 14.85
CA ALA A 223 0.37 -23.74 15.90
C ALA A 223 -0.14 -22.40 15.35
N ASP A 224 0.65 -21.76 14.49
CA ASP A 224 0.28 -20.52 13.81
C ASP A 224 -0.96 -20.70 12.94
N MET A 225 -1.03 -21.81 12.22
CA MET A 225 -2.19 -22.11 11.40
C MET A 225 -3.44 -22.42 12.20
N LYS A 226 -3.30 -23.13 13.32
CA LYS A 226 -4.39 -23.32 14.27
C LYS A 226 -4.89 -21.95 14.75
N ALA A 227 -4.00 -21.04 15.15
CA ALA A 227 -4.38 -19.71 15.61
C ALA A 227 -5.14 -18.90 14.54
N ILE A 228 -4.77 -19.04 13.27
CA ILE A 228 -5.49 -18.42 12.14
C ILE A 228 -6.87 -19.06 11.96
N LYS A 229 -6.98 -20.39 11.98
CA LYS A 229 -8.27 -21.09 11.86
C LYS A 229 -9.22 -20.76 13.01
N ASP A 230 -8.71 -20.77 14.25
CA ASP A 230 -9.48 -20.39 15.44
C ASP A 230 -9.97 -18.93 15.33
N PHE A 231 -9.14 -18.04 14.81
CA PHE A 231 -9.53 -16.65 14.54
C PHE A 231 -10.64 -16.55 13.48
N LEU A 232 -10.55 -17.31 12.39
CA LEU A 232 -11.58 -17.31 11.34
C LEU A 232 -12.91 -17.86 11.84
N ALA A 233 -12.87 -18.91 12.65
CA ALA A 233 -14.07 -19.45 13.31
C ALA A 233 -14.74 -18.39 14.20
N TYR A 234 -13.95 -17.66 15.01
CA TYR A 234 -14.45 -16.57 15.84
C TYR A 234 -15.06 -15.43 15.00
N ILE A 235 -14.42 -15.02 13.91
CA ILE A 235 -14.96 -13.98 13.02
C ILE A 235 -16.26 -14.44 12.38
N GLN A 236 -16.33 -15.69 11.92
CA GLN A 236 -17.54 -16.26 11.35
C GLN A 236 -18.68 -16.31 12.37
N GLU A 237 -18.42 -16.75 13.60
CA GLU A 237 -19.39 -16.74 14.69
C GLU A 237 -19.88 -15.32 15.01
N SER A 238 -18.97 -14.36 15.09
CA SER A 238 -19.29 -12.94 15.33
C SER A 238 -20.21 -12.38 14.24
N ILE A 239 -19.94 -12.69 12.97
CA ILE A 239 -20.80 -12.28 11.84
C ILE A 239 -22.14 -13.01 11.87
N ASN A 240 -22.19 -14.25 12.34
CA ASN A 240 -23.43 -15.03 12.43
C ASN A 240 -24.45 -14.46 13.44
N THR A 241 -24.01 -13.59 14.34
CA THR A 241 -24.91 -12.86 15.26
C THR A 241 -25.79 -11.82 14.55
N TYR A 242 -25.43 -11.42 13.33
CA TYR A 242 -26.19 -10.49 12.50
C TYR A 242 -27.24 -11.22 11.64
N TYR A 243 -28.21 -10.47 11.10
CA TYR A 243 -29.28 -11.03 10.29
C TYR A 243 -28.74 -11.61 8.97
N GLN A 244 -28.90 -12.92 8.74
CA GLN A 244 -28.23 -13.61 7.64
C GLN A 244 -28.68 -13.18 6.24
N GLU A 245 -29.93 -12.70 6.12
CA GLU A 245 -30.49 -12.15 4.87
C GLU A 245 -30.22 -10.65 4.71
N GLU A 246 -29.46 -10.05 5.62
CA GLU A 246 -29.00 -8.66 5.52
C GLU A 246 -28.18 -8.45 4.25
N LYS A 247 -28.38 -7.29 3.61
CA LYS A 247 -27.65 -6.92 2.41
C LYS A 247 -26.48 -6.03 2.78
N ILE A 248 -25.30 -6.41 2.35
CA ILE A 248 -24.10 -5.58 2.43
C ILE A 248 -23.77 -4.97 1.07
N TYR A 249 -23.01 -3.88 1.09
CA TYR A 249 -22.53 -3.21 -0.10
C TYR A 249 -21.09 -3.60 -0.40
N LEU A 250 -20.86 -4.00 -1.64
CA LEU A 250 -19.54 -4.20 -2.21
C LEU A 250 -19.20 -3.06 -3.15
N VAL A 251 -17.99 -2.55 -3.02
CA VAL A 251 -17.48 -1.34 -3.68
C VAL A 251 -16.10 -1.57 -4.25
N PHE A 252 -15.66 -0.67 -5.14
CA PHE A 252 -14.27 -0.66 -5.58
C PHE A 252 -13.36 -0.31 -4.40
N SER A 253 -12.26 -1.04 -4.25
CA SER A 253 -11.32 -0.89 -3.15
C SER A 253 -9.88 -0.95 -3.65
N HIS A 254 -9.04 -0.10 -3.07
CA HIS A 254 -7.58 -0.13 -3.23
C HIS A 254 -7.00 -1.42 -2.67
N GLY A 255 -7.42 -1.84 -1.46
CA GLY A 255 -6.98 -3.07 -0.78
C GLY A 255 -5.80 -2.89 0.19
N ASP A 256 -5.00 -1.85 -0.02
CA ASP A 256 -3.89 -1.46 0.84
C ASP A 256 -3.74 0.07 0.92
N LEU A 257 -4.83 0.77 1.21
CA LEU A 257 -4.81 2.23 1.29
C LEU A 257 -4.16 2.70 2.61
N TRP A 258 -2.97 3.29 2.53
CA TRP A 258 -2.31 3.94 3.67
C TRP A 258 -1.55 5.18 3.20
N GLU A 259 -1.09 6.03 4.13
CA GLU A 259 -0.41 7.30 3.78
C GLU A 259 0.80 7.12 2.84
N GLY A 260 1.44 5.95 2.87
CA GLY A 260 2.55 5.60 1.98
C GLY A 260 2.14 5.22 0.56
N ASN A 261 0.84 5.14 0.27
CA ASN A 261 0.28 4.98 -1.07
C ASN A 261 -0.45 6.23 -1.56
N ILE A 262 -0.56 7.27 -0.72
CA ILE A 262 -1.20 8.56 -1.06
C ILE A 262 -0.14 9.58 -1.48
N LEU A 263 -0.44 10.35 -2.53
CA LEU A 263 0.35 11.48 -3.01
C LEU A 263 -0.53 12.72 -3.16
N LEU A 264 -0.25 13.76 -2.37
CA LEU A 264 -1.00 15.01 -2.37
C LEU A 264 -0.33 16.04 -3.29
N GLY A 265 -1.00 16.34 -4.40
CA GLY A 265 -0.64 17.42 -5.31
C GLY A 265 -1.29 18.74 -4.90
N ARG A 266 -0.99 19.82 -5.64
CA ARG A 266 -1.62 21.13 -5.40
C ARG A 266 -3.08 21.20 -5.86
N SER A 267 -3.42 20.46 -6.91
CA SER A 267 -4.74 20.52 -7.56
C SER A 267 -5.48 19.18 -7.54
N GLN A 268 -4.79 18.08 -7.22
CA GLN A 268 -5.36 16.75 -7.21
C GLN A 268 -4.51 15.81 -6.36
N SER A 269 -5.17 14.81 -5.80
CA SER A 269 -4.54 13.69 -5.10
C SER A 269 -4.36 12.52 -6.05
N TYR A 270 -3.33 11.71 -5.79
CA TYR A 270 -3.12 10.44 -6.48
C TYR A 270 -2.93 9.32 -5.47
N VAL A 271 -3.35 8.13 -5.86
CA VAL A 271 -3.10 6.90 -5.11
C VAL A 271 -2.30 5.96 -5.99
N ILE A 272 -1.27 5.32 -5.44
CA ILE A 272 -0.34 4.45 -6.15
C ILE A 272 -0.31 3.07 -5.51
N ASP A 273 0.32 2.11 -6.21
CA ASP A 273 0.48 0.74 -5.72
C ASP A 273 -0.84 -0.07 -5.67
N TRP A 274 -1.64 0.04 -6.72
CA TRP A 274 -2.93 -0.65 -6.93
C TRP A 274 -2.84 -2.17 -7.12
N ASN A 275 -1.77 -2.80 -6.67
CA ASN A 275 -1.55 -4.23 -6.81
C ASN A 275 -2.62 -5.08 -6.09
N THR A 276 -3.31 -4.50 -5.12
CA THR A 276 -4.37 -5.17 -4.34
C THR A 276 -5.79 -4.72 -4.72
N VAL A 277 -5.95 -4.05 -5.86
CA VAL A 277 -7.26 -3.55 -6.31
C VAL A 277 -8.30 -4.66 -6.41
N GLY A 278 -9.51 -4.40 -5.94
CA GLY A 278 -10.58 -5.39 -5.93
C GLY A 278 -11.96 -4.82 -5.62
N VAL A 279 -12.92 -5.72 -5.47
CA VAL A 279 -14.26 -5.41 -4.97
C VAL A 279 -14.37 -5.98 -3.56
N ARG A 280 -14.65 -5.12 -2.57
CA ARG A 280 -14.67 -5.46 -1.13
C ARG A 280 -15.83 -4.79 -0.41
N SER A 281 -16.03 -5.14 0.85
CA SER A 281 -17.01 -4.51 1.72
C SER A 281 -16.78 -3.00 1.84
N PHE A 282 -17.88 -2.26 2.01
CA PHE A 282 -17.94 -0.80 1.96
C PHE A 282 -16.83 -0.08 2.75
N TYR A 283 -16.59 -0.46 4.01
CA TYR A 283 -15.63 0.22 4.88
C TYR A 283 -14.20 -0.37 4.83
N PHE A 284 -13.88 -1.26 3.88
CA PHE A 284 -12.58 -1.95 3.88
C PHE A 284 -11.39 -0.99 3.88
N ASP A 285 -11.32 -0.06 2.92
CA ASP A 285 -10.18 0.88 2.80
C ASP A 285 -10.17 1.91 3.95
N PHE A 286 -11.35 2.25 4.49
CA PHE A 286 -11.48 3.11 5.67
C PHE A 286 -10.83 2.45 6.89
N TYR A 287 -11.21 1.21 7.21
CA TYR A 287 -10.62 0.47 8.32
C TYR A 287 -9.14 0.23 8.11
N TYR A 288 -8.73 -0.15 6.90
CA TYR A 288 -7.31 -0.33 6.58
C TYR A 288 -6.52 0.93 6.91
N THR A 289 -6.97 2.09 6.43
CA THR A 289 -6.27 3.37 6.66
C THR A 289 -6.21 3.71 8.14
N MET A 290 -7.30 3.53 8.89
CA MET A 290 -7.36 3.81 10.33
C MET A 290 -6.43 2.90 11.16
N PHE A 291 -6.39 1.59 10.85
CA PHE A 291 -5.45 0.67 11.51
C PHE A 291 -3.98 0.95 11.14
N MET A 292 -3.72 1.43 9.93
CA MET A 292 -2.39 1.86 9.52
C MET A 292 -1.95 3.16 10.20
N LEU A 293 -2.87 4.09 10.45
CA LEU A 293 -2.63 5.26 11.31
C LEU A 293 -2.26 4.82 12.73
N ALA A 294 -2.97 3.82 13.27
CA ALA A 294 -2.70 3.23 14.57
C ALA A 294 -1.32 2.55 14.64
N SER A 295 -0.89 1.90 13.55
CA SER A 295 0.34 1.10 13.55
C SER A 295 1.61 1.88 13.19
N LYS A 296 1.51 3.21 12.99
CA LYS A 296 2.56 4.02 12.37
C LYS A 296 3.92 4.04 13.06
N ARG A 297 3.98 3.89 14.40
CA ARG A 297 5.24 4.04 15.16
C ARG A 297 6.07 2.76 15.22
N LYS A 298 5.47 1.62 14.86
CA LYS A 298 6.08 0.30 15.00
C LYS A 298 6.35 -0.30 13.63
N HIS A 299 7.27 -1.26 13.59
CA HIS A 299 7.47 -2.05 12.39
C HIS A 299 6.19 -2.84 12.08
N PHE A 300 5.94 -3.18 10.82
CA PHE A 300 4.70 -3.86 10.41
C PHE A 300 4.43 -5.19 11.13
N ASN A 301 5.47 -5.82 11.68
CA ASN A 301 5.42 -7.09 12.40
C ASN A 301 5.19 -6.93 13.91
N GLU A 302 5.01 -5.69 14.39
CA GLU A 302 4.75 -5.35 15.77
C GLU A 302 3.37 -4.69 15.91
N VAL A 303 2.78 -4.83 17.10
CA VAL A 303 1.52 -4.16 17.47
C VAL A 303 1.86 -2.89 18.27
N ASP A 304 1.38 -1.74 17.81
CA ASP A 304 1.49 -0.48 18.56
C ASP A 304 0.31 -0.39 19.55
N ILE A 305 0.54 -0.85 20.78
CA ILE A 305 -0.50 -0.89 21.82
C ILE A 305 -1.14 0.48 22.05
N ASN A 306 -0.31 1.52 22.15
CA ASN A 306 -0.78 2.90 22.33
C ASN A 306 -1.53 3.43 21.11
N GLY A 307 -1.12 3.00 19.91
CA GLY A 307 -1.81 3.34 18.67
C GLY A 307 -3.19 2.72 18.59
N ILE A 308 -3.32 1.44 18.94
CA ILE A 308 -4.60 0.71 18.98
C ILE A 308 -5.53 1.30 20.05
N ALA A 309 -5.02 1.59 21.25
CA ALA A 309 -5.80 2.25 22.30
C ALA A 309 -6.30 3.65 21.91
N LYS A 310 -5.57 4.37 21.05
CA LYS A 310 -6.03 5.66 20.49
C LYS A 310 -7.05 5.47 19.39
N LEU A 311 -6.89 4.44 18.57
CA LEU A 311 -7.85 4.11 17.53
C LEU A 311 -9.23 3.83 18.14
N THR A 312 -9.30 3.05 19.20
CA THR A 312 -10.58 2.73 19.88
C THR A 312 -11.28 3.97 20.42
N GLN A 313 -10.52 4.97 20.88
CA GLN A 313 -11.08 6.25 21.37
C GLN A 313 -11.67 7.14 20.27
N VAL A 314 -11.23 6.98 19.02
CA VAL A 314 -11.60 7.90 17.93
C VAL A 314 -12.39 7.23 16.81
N LEU A 315 -12.52 5.90 16.81
CA LEU A 315 -13.11 5.17 15.70
C LEU A 315 -14.56 5.57 15.46
N ASP A 316 -15.40 5.57 16.50
CA ASP A 316 -16.84 5.89 16.35
C ASP A 316 -17.05 7.29 15.78
N THR A 317 -16.32 8.28 16.31
CA THR A 317 -16.33 9.65 15.77
C THR A 317 -15.83 9.69 14.32
N SER A 318 -14.79 8.91 13.99
CA SER A 318 -14.27 8.84 12.63
C SER A 318 -15.26 8.21 11.66
N CYS A 319 -15.99 7.17 12.09
CA CYS A 319 -17.06 6.55 11.32
C CYS A 319 -18.20 7.54 11.07
N SER A 320 -18.64 8.27 12.11
CA SER A 320 -19.69 9.29 11.98
C SER A 320 -19.28 10.40 11.02
N LEU A 321 -18.08 10.95 11.16
CA LEU A 321 -17.60 12.02 10.27
C LEU A 321 -17.46 11.54 8.83
N PHE A 322 -16.98 10.31 8.62
CA PHE A 322 -16.88 9.76 7.26
C PHE A 322 -18.25 9.51 6.65
N TYR A 323 -19.22 9.08 7.47
CA TYR A 323 -20.60 8.96 7.07
C TYR A 323 -21.24 10.30 6.68
N ASP A 324 -20.98 11.36 7.46
CA ASP A 324 -21.48 12.71 7.15
C ASP A 324 -20.90 13.22 5.82
N GLU A 325 -19.60 13.02 5.58
CA GLU A 325 -18.96 13.33 4.29
C GLU A 325 -19.66 12.62 3.11
N LEU A 326 -19.93 11.32 3.26
CA LEU A 326 -20.62 10.53 2.24
C LEU A 326 -22.04 11.04 2.00
N LYS A 327 -22.76 11.42 3.05
CA LYS A 327 -24.13 11.92 2.92
C LYS A 327 -24.19 13.23 2.12
N GLU A 328 -23.17 14.07 2.24
CA GLU A 328 -23.11 15.38 1.58
C GLU A 328 -22.66 15.27 0.12
N ASN A 329 -21.69 14.39 -0.18
CA ASN A 329 -20.98 14.40 -1.46
C ASN A 329 -21.26 13.18 -2.36
N TYR A 330 -21.73 12.06 -1.79
CA TYR A 330 -21.78 10.79 -2.52
C TYR A 330 -22.96 10.70 -3.50
N THR A 331 -22.66 10.25 -4.72
CA THR A 331 -23.60 10.32 -5.86
C THR A 331 -24.67 9.22 -5.87
N TYR A 332 -24.44 8.09 -5.20
CA TYR A 332 -25.42 6.99 -5.19
C TYR A 332 -26.27 7.01 -3.93
N GLU A 333 -27.59 6.90 -4.09
CA GLU A 333 -28.52 6.66 -2.99
C GLU A 333 -28.26 5.25 -2.41
N TYR A 334 -27.47 5.21 -1.35
CA TYR A 334 -27.50 4.06 -0.45
C TYR A 334 -28.77 4.11 0.38
N ASP A 335 -29.16 2.97 0.94
CA ASP A 335 -29.86 3.02 2.22
C ASP A 335 -28.83 3.47 3.26
N ILE A 336 -28.60 4.78 3.30
CA ILE A 336 -27.56 5.43 4.09
C ILE A 336 -27.82 5.14 5.58
N LYS A 337 -29.09 5.08 6.01
CA LYS A 337 -29.45 4.69 7.39
C LYS A 337 -28.97 3.29 7.77
N THR A 338 -29.01 2.36 6.81
CA THR A 338 -28.49 0.99 7.00
C THR A 338 -26.97 0.99 7.21
N LEU A 339 -26.22 1.87 6.55
CA LEU A 339 -24.75 1.95 6.69
C LEU A 339 -24.29 2.56 8.02
N SER A 340 -25.01 3.52 8.60
CA SER A 340 -24.63 4.17 9.86
C SER A 340 -24.66 3.23 11.07
N GLY A 341 -25.51 2.18 11.04
CA GLY A 341 -25.65 1.23 12.15
C GLY A 341 -24.83 -0.06 12.01
N GLN A 342 -24.13 -0.25 10.88
CA GLN A 342 -23.48 -1.53 10.54
C GLN A 342 -21.96 -1.51 10.63
N TYR A 343 -21.33 -0.44 11.13
CA TYR A 343 -19.87 -0.36 11.12
C TYR A 343 -19.21 -1.52 11.89
N ASP A 344 -19.83 -2.03 12.97
CA ASP A 344 -19.34 -3.22 13.67
C ASP A 344 -19.33 -4.48 12.79
N LEU A 345 -20.40 -4.74 12.03
CA LEU A 345 -20.44 -5.80 11.04
C LEU A 345 -19.32 -5.63 10.01
N TYR A 346 -19.17 -4.42 9.46
CA TYR A 346 -18.15 -4.14 8.47
C TYR A 346 -16.72 -4.24 9.01
N ARG A 347 -16.50 -4.03 10.31
CA ARG A 347 -15.22 -4.31 10.97
C ARG A 347 -14.89 -5.80 10.93
N TYR A 348 -15.83 -6.68 11.26
CA TYR A 348 -15.61 -8.13 11.15
C TYR A 348 -15.38 -8.57 9.69
N LEU A 349 -16.16 -8.02 8.75
CA LEU A 349 -15.95 -8.24 7.31
C LEU A 349 -14.56 -7.76 6.86
N PHE A 350 -14.11 -6.59 7.33
CA PHE A 350 -12.77 -6.08 7.05
C PHE A 350 -11.69 -7.08 7.46
N PHE A 351 -11.76 -7.66 8.67
CA PHE A 351 -10.76 -8.63 9.11
C PHE A 351 -10.81 -9.92 8.30
N LEU A 352 -12.00 -10.45 7.98
CA LEU A 352 -12.14 -11.61 7.09
C LEU A 352 -11.51 -11.34 5.71
N GLU A 353 -11.83 -10.21 5.10
CA GLU A 353 -11.31 -9.79 3.80
C GLU A 353 -9.81 -9.51 3.82
N LEU A 354 -9.30 -8.97 4.92
CA LEU A 354 -7.88 -8.67 5.10
C LEU A 354 -7.07 -9.96 5.16
N VAL A 355 -7.54 -10.95 5.90
CA VAL A 355 -6.89 -12.27 5.94
C VAL A 355 -6.89 -12.88 4.54
N SER A 356 -8.04 -12.90 3.84
CA SER A 356 -8.13 -13.33 2.43
C SER A 356 -7.07 -12.65 1.56
N LEU A 357 -7.00 -11.32 1.63
CA LEU A 357 -6.05 -10.54 0.84
C LEU A 357 -4.59 -10.90 1.12
N LYS A 358 -4.25 -11.23 2.36
CA LYS A 358 -2.88 -11.63 2.73
C LYS A 358 -2.49 -13.02 2.23
N PHE A 359 -3.47 -13.90 2.03
CA PHE A 359 -3.27 -15.22 1.44
C PHE A 359 -3.33 -15.23 -0.10
N GLU A 360 -3.98 -14.24 -0.73
CA GLU A 360 -4.04 -14.10 -2.19
C GLU A 360 -2.68 -13.75 -2.85
N GLY A 361 -1.64 -13.39 -2.08
CA GLY A 361 -0.33 -13.00 -2.59
C GLY A 361 0.53 -14.16 -3.11
N THR A 362 1.35 -13.91 -4.13
CA THR A 362 2.26 -14.90 -4.77
C THR A 362 3.21 -15.59 -3.77
N ASN A 363 3.44 -16.88 -3.99
CA ASN A 363 4.04 -17.90 -3.10
C ASN A 363 5.45 -17.64 -2.53
N ASP A 364 6.15 -16.57 -2.88
CA ASP A 364 7.60 -16.44 -2.66
C ASP A 364 8.01 -16.26 -1.18
N ASN A 365 7.08 -15.98 -0.25
CA ASN A 365 7.41 -15.91 1.18
C ASN A 365 6.21 -16.20 2.11
N ARG A 366 5.78 -17.47 2.16
CA ARG A 366 4.65 -17.93 2.98
C ARG A 366 4.82 -17.67 4.49
N VAL A 367 6.02 -17.89 5.04
CA VAL A 367 6.31 -17.62 6.47
C VAL A 367 6.05 -16.15 6.81
N LYS A 368 6.48 -15.23 5.94
CA LYS A 368 6.22 -13.82 6.13
C LYS A 368 4.73 -13.50 6.03
N GLN A 369 4.00 -14.09 5.08
CA GLN A 369 2.55 -13.90 4.94
C GLN A 369 1.82 -14.33 6.22
N ILE A 370 2.13 -15.52 6.75
CA ILE A 370 1.57 -16.03 8.01
C ILE A 370 1.90 -15.05 9.16
N GLY A 371 3.15 -14.61 9.28
CA GLY A 371 3.55 -13.62 10.29
C GLY A 371 2.80 -12.28 10.18
N GLU A 372 2.55 -11.80 8.96
CA GLU A 372 1.72 -10.62 8.72
C GLU A 372 0.28 -10.83 9.19
N VAL A 373 -0.34 -11.97 8.84
CA VAL A 373 -1.70 -12.35 9.27
C VAL A 373 -1.80 -12.42 10.79
N LEU A 374 -0.88 -13.13 11.44
CA LEU A 374 -0.85 -13.23 12.91
C LEU A 374 -0.70 -11.86 13.58
N THR A 375 0.05 -10.95 12.97
CA THR A 375 0.17 -9.58 13.49
C THR A 375 -1.17 -8.85 13.41
N TRP A 376 -1.93 -9.02 12.32
CA TRP A 376 -3.28 -8.48 12.20
C TRP A 376 -4.26 -9.09 13.19
N ILE A 377 -4.18 -10.40 13.45
CA ILE A 377 -4.97 -11.07 14.49
C ILE A 377 -4.66 -10.49 15.86
N LYS A 378 -3.37 -10.22 16.18
CA LYS A 378 -2.99 -9.57 17.44
C LYS A 378 -3.53 -8.14 17.54
N ARG A 379 -3.52 -7.36 16.45
CA ARG A 379 -4.14 -6.03 16.40
C ARG A 379 -5.64 -6.11 16.67
N PHE A 380 -6.32 -7.06 16.05
CA PHE A 380 -7.74 -7.32 16.27
C PHE A 380 -8.03 -7.63 17.74
N LYS A 381 -7.39 -8.67 18.30
CA LYS A 381 -7.63 -9.08 19.69
C LYS A 381 -7.40 -7.95 20.68
N LEU A 382 -6.34 -7.16 20.47
CA LEU A 382 -6.07 -6.00 21.31
C LEU A 382 -7.15 -4.92 21.14
N PHE A 383 -7.58 -4.66 19.91
CA PHE A 383 -8.64 -3.69 19.62
C PHE A 383 -9.97 -4.10 20.27
N GLU A 384 -10.41 -5.35 20.11
CA GLU A 384 -11.62 -5.86 20.76
C GLU A 384 -11.54 -5.78 22.29
N SER A 385 -10.39 -6.09 22.88
CA SER A 385 -10.21 -6.02 24.34
C SER A 385 -10.38 -4.63 24.96
N TYR A 386 -10.36 -3.58 24.12
CA TYR A 386 -10.64 -2.21 24.55
C TYR A 386 -12.10 -1.79 24.33
N ILE A 387 -12.81 -2.44 23.40
CA ILE A 387 -14.21 -2.14 23.08
C ILE A 387 -15.13 -2.93 23.98
N GLU A 388 -14.93 -4.25 23.98
CA GLU A 388 -15.52 -5.13 24.96
C GLU A 388 -14.73 -4.85 26.23
N LYS A 389 -15.34 -4.26 27.27
CA LYS A 389 -14.70 -4.12 28.59
C LYS A 389 -14.53 -5.52 29.23
N ILE A 390 -13.76 -6.40 28.60
CA ILE A 390 -13.50 -7.76 29.07
C ILE A 390 -12.46 -7.68 30.19
N PRO A 391 -12.75 -8.25 31.37
CA PRO A 391 -11.75 -8.44 32.42
C PRO A 391 -10.54 -9.17 31.84
N GLN A 392 -9.36 -8.56 31.96
CA GLN A 392 -8.10 -8.99 31.35
C GLN A 392 -7.91 -10.52 31.33
N ILE A 393 -7.99 -11.13 30.16
CA ILE A 393 -7.38 -12.44 29.92
C ILE A 393 -5.87 -12.20 29.77
N LYS A 394 -5.09 -12.68 30.73
CA LYS A 394 -3.62 -12.62 30.69
C LYS A 394 -3.13 -13.34 29.43
N ILE A 395 -2.58 -12.58 28.50
CA ILE A 395 -1.79 -13.13 27.39
C ILE A 395 -0.38 -13.35 27.95
N SER A 396 -0.04 -14.61 28.20
CA SER A 396 1.31 -15.08 28.51
C SER A 396 2.18 -15.13 27.26
#